data_AF-A0A8R7PKE7-F1
#
_entry.id   AF-A0A8R7PKE7-F1
#
_cell.length_a   1.000
_cell.length_b   1.000
_cell.length_c   1.000
_cell.angle_alpha   90.00
_cell.angle_beta   90.00
_cell.angle_gamma   90.00
#
_symmetry.space_group_name_H-M   'P 1'
#
loop_
_entity.id
_entity.type
_entity.pdbx_description
1 polymer ?
#
loop_
_entity_poly.entity_id
_entity_poly.type
_entity_poly.pdbx_seq_one_letter_code
_entity_poly.pdbx_strand_id
1 'polypeptide(L)'
;MNEALEVLSTGSWLHSFPEGKVAQDHQPIRRLKWGTASLIVRAPVTPIVLPIVHTGFEKVMPEKSFFGRRPPLPLCGKDIQIIVGEPVDFDLAGLKQVAAMIPQDTSFERKGWPTITPEGLDEAAQRWLYQKMSDKIQSAMESLRKTLLNSKQH
;
A
#
# COMPACT_ATOMS: atom_id res chain seq x y z
N MET A 1 14.64 0.70 -4.19
CA MET A 1 13.71 -0.40 -4.55
C MET A 1 14.40 -1.76 -4.52
N ASN A 2 15.61 -1.90 -5.06
CA ASN A 2 16.35 -3.18 -5.02
C ASN A 2 16.68 -3.63 -3.59
N GLU A 3 17.08 -2.71 -2.71
CA GLU A 3 17.28 -2.99 -1.27
C GLU A 3 16.03 -3.59 -0.61
N ALA A 4 14.84 -3.08 -0.93
CA ALA A 4 13.59 -3.62 -0.40
C ALA A 4 13.30 -5.03 -0.92
N LEU A 5 13.68 -5.34 -2.17
CA LEU A 5 13.58 -6.71 -2.70
C LEU A 5 14.59 -7.66 -2.05
N GLU A 6 15.77 -7.18 -1.67
CA GLU A 6 16.77 -7.95 -0.93
C GLU A 6 16.32 -8.25 0.52
N VAL A 7 15.69 -7.28 1.18
CA VAL A 7 15.04 -7.51 2.47
C VAL A 7 13.97 -8.60 2.33
N LEU A 8 13.13 -8.52 1.31
CA LEU A 8 12.10 -9.54 1.07
C LEU A 8 12.69 -10.90 0.67
N SER A 9 13.80 -10.95 -0.07
CA SER A 9 14.42 -12.21 -0.51
C SER A 9 15.07 -12.98 0.64
N THR A 10 15.50 -12.27 1.69
CA THR A 10 16.05 -12.88 2.92
C THR A 10 14.98 -13.30 3.92
N GLY A 11 13.69 -13.07 3.61
CA GLY A 11 12.58 -13.32 4.54
C GLY A 11 12.48 -12.29 5.68
N SER A 12 13.14 -11.14 5.54
CA SER A 12 13.13 -10.08 6.55
C SER A 12 11.85 -9.24 6.47
N TRP A 13 11.63 -8.40 7.49
CA TRP A 13 10.45 -7.55 7.61
C TRP A 13 10.60 -6.22 6.86
N LEU A 14 9.58 -5.86 6.08
CA LEU A 14 9.49 -4.56 5.39
C LEU A 14 8.19 -3.84 5.77
N HIS A 15 8.30 -2.63 6.31
CA HIS A 15 7.16 -1.75 6.57
C HIS A 15 7.06 -0.71 5.46
N SER A 16 5.87 -0.50 4.88
CA SER A 16 5.67 0.45 3.78
C SER A 16 4.40 1.28 3.98
N PHE A 17 4.44 2.54 3.55
CA PHE A 17 3.30 3.46 3.54
C PHE A 17 2.81 3.68 2.10
N PRO A 18 1.87 2.86 1.60
CA PRO A 18 1.53 2.83 0.19
C PRO A 18 0.79 4.08 -0.33
N GLU A 19 0.32 4.97 0.54
CA GLU A 19 -0.33 6.24 0.15
C GLU A 19 0.64 7.23 -0.50
N GLY A 20 1.94 7.15 -0.16
CA GLY A 20 2.99 8.04 -0.68
C GLY A 20 2.91 9.49 -0.20
N LYS A 21 1.91 9.84 0.63
CA LYS A 21 1.79 11.13 1.31
C LYS A 21 0.95 10.94 2.57
N VAL A 22 1.29 11.65 3.64
CA VAL A 22 0.47 11.71 4.85
C VAL A 22 -0.84 12.45 4.53
N ALA A 23 -1.98 11.79 4.75
CA ALA A 23 -3.31 12.39 4.74
C ALA A 23 -3.89 12.36 6.16
N GLN A 24 -4.24 13.53 6.70
CA GLN A 24 -4.82 13.67 8.04
C GLN A 24 -6.32 14.03 8.03
N ASP A 25 -7.00 13.82 6.90
CA ASP A 25 -8.44 14.03 6.81
C ASP A 25 -9.23 12.77 7.20
N HIS A 26 -10.53 12.93 7.46
CA HIS A 26 -11.41 11.80 7.78
C HIS A 26 -11.97 11.10 6.54
N GLN A 27 -11.35 11.27 5.37
CA GLN A 27 -11.80 10.67 4.10
C GLN A 27 -11.37 9.22 3.99
N PRO A 28 -12.09 8.34 3.25
CA PRO A 28 -11.68 6.97 2.91
C PRO A 28 -10.20 6.87 2.51
N ILE A 29 -9.55 5.72 2.78
CA ILE A 29 -8.15 5.50 2.40
C ILE A 29 -8.04 5.76 0.90
N ARG A 30 -7.13 6.65 0.52
CA ARG A 30 -6.98 7.08 -0.87
C ARG A 30 -6.35 5.95 -1.69
N ARG A 31 -6.42 6.10 -3.01
CA ARG A 31 -5.78 5.17 -3.95
C ARG A 31 -4.31 4.98 -3.58
N LEU A 32 -3.92 3.72 -3.36
CA LEU A 32 -2.56 3.35 -3.06
C LEU A 32 -1.66 3.47 -4.30
N LYS A 33 -0.40 3.86 -4.09
CA LYS A 33 0.65 3.81 -5.11
C LYS A 33 0.99 2.35 -5.41
N TRP A 34 1.31 2.09 -6.67
CA TRP A 34 1.64 0.75 -7.17
C TRP A 34 2.97 0.18 -6.63
N GLY A 35 3.79 0.99 -5.95
CA GLY A 35 5.14 0.59 -5.50
C GLY A 35 5.14 -0.64 -4.58
N THR A 36 4.25 -0.69 -3.59
CA THR A 36 4.11 -1.85 -2.69
C THR A 36 3.65 -3.10 -3.45
N ALA A 37 2.67 -2.96 -4.35
CA ALA A 37 2.24 -4.06 -5.21
C ALA A 37 3.39 -4.57 -6.10
N SER A 38 4.18 -3.66 -6.68
CA SER A 38 5.36 -4.03 -7.48
C SER A 38 6.40 -4.80 -6.67
N LEU A 39 6.64 -4.43 -5.41
CA LEU A 39 7.54 -5.20 -4.53
C LEU A 39 7.01 -6.62 -4.29
N ILE A 40 5.72 -6.77 -4.01
CA ILE A 40 5.10 -8.08 -3.75
C ILE A 40 5.19 -8.98 -4.99
N VAL A 41 4.87 -8.45 -6.18
CA VAL A 41 4.92 -9.23 -7.43
C VAL A 41 6.34 -9.65 -7.81
N ARG A 42 7.33 -8.78 -7.55
CA ARG A 42 8.73 -8.98 -7.95
C ARG A 42 9.56 -9.70 -6.89
N ALA A 43 9.03 -9.90 -5.69
CA ALA A 43 9.69 -10.69 -4.67
C ALA A 43 9.87 -12.15 -5.14
N PRO A 44 11.01 -12.79 -4.85
CA PRO A 44 11.27 -14.17 -5.29
C PRO A 44 10.30 -15.18 -4.66
N VAL A 45 9.87 -14.91 -3.44
CA VAL A 45 8.81 -15.62 -2.73
C VAL A 45 7.73 -14.59 -2.38
N THR A 46 6.46 -14.92 -2.60
CA THR A 46 5.36 -14.01 -2.28
C THR A 46 5.33 -13.75 -0.77
N PRO A 47 5.54 -12.51 -0.32
CA PRO A 47 5.56 -12.19 1.11
C PRO A 47 4.15 -12.20 1.69
N ILE A 48 4.06 -12.45 2.99
CA ILE A 48 2.86 -12.20 3.78
C ILE A 48 2.66 -10.69 3.91
N VAL A 49 1.48 -10.20 3.54
CA VAL A 49 1.14 -8.78 3.65
C VAL A 49 0.19 -8.58 4.80
N LEU A 50 0.62 -7.85 5.83
CA LEU A 50 -0.16 -7.57 7.02
C LEU A 50 -0.64 -6.11 7.01
N PRO A 51 -1.95 -5.84 6.90
CA PRO A 51 -2.48 -4.49 6.90
C PRO A 51 -2.48 -3.93 8.32
N ILE A 52 -1.93 -2.73 8.48
CA ILE A 52 -1.90 -2.00 9.76
C ILE A 52 -2.56 -0.65 9.52
N VAL A 53 -3.51 -0.29 10.38
CA VAL A 53 -4.19 1.02 10.36
C VAL A 53 -4.03 1.68 11.72
N HIS A 54 -3.79 2.99 11.71
CA HIS A 54 -3.65 3.78 12.92
C HIS A 54 -4.42 5.10 12.85
N THR A 55 -4.80 5.64 14.00
CA THR A 55 -5.41 6.97 14.17
C THR A 55 -4.86 7.62 15.44
N GLY A 56 -4.92 8.94 15.54
CA GLY A 56 -4.47 9.72 16.70
C GLY A 56 -3.16 10.46 16.45
N PHE A 57 -2.34 10.01 15.50
CA PHE A 57 -1.12 10.72 15.10
C PHE A 57 -1.41 12.12 14.52
N GLU A 58 -2.55 12.29 13.86
CA GLU A 58 -3.05 13.60 13.41
C GLU A 58 -3.33 14.57 14.56
N LYS A 59 -3.62 14.05 15.77
CA LYS A 59 -3.82 14.86 16.98
C LYS A 59 -2.50 15.17 17.69
N VAL A 60 -1.52 14.27 17.57
CA VAL A 60 -0.16 14.44 18.10
C VAL A 60 0.59 15.50 17.28
N MET A 61 0.52 15.43 15.95
CA MET A 61 1.24 16.33 15.04
C MET A 61 0.32 16.84 13.91
N PRO A 62 -0.67 17.71 14.21
CA PRO A 62 -1.62 18.21 13.22
C PRO A 62 -0.94 19.05 12.12
N GLU A 63 -1.27 18.78 10.85
CA GLU A 63 -0.76 19.51 9.69
C GLU A 63 -1.15 21.00 9.70
N LYS A 64 -2.37 21.29 10.15
CA LYS A 64 -2.92 22.64 10.29
C LYS A 64 -3.24 22.89 11.76
N SER A 65 -2.21 23.27 12.52
CA SER A 65 -2.35 23.75 13.90
C SER A 65 -2.30 25.28 13.93
N PHE A 66 -2.07 25.88 15.11
CA PHE A 66 -1.95 27.32 15.36
C PHE A 66 -1.55 28.16 14.13
N PHE A 67 -2.43 29.08 13.72
CA PHE A 67 -2.24 29.94 12.55
C PHE A 67 -1.93 29.20 11.24
N GLY A 68 -2.46 27.99 11.08
CA GLY A 68 -2.34 27.17 9.87
C GLY A 68 -1.01 26.43 9.72
N ARG A 69 -0.17 26.35 10.77
CA ARG A 69 1.16 25.69 10.73
C ARG A 69 1.20 24.45 11.61
N ARG A 70 2.12 23.53 11.33
CA ARG A 70 2.41 22.40 12.22
C ARG A 70 3.03 22.89 13.53
N PRO A 71 2.71 22.26 14.68
CA PRO A 71 3.39 22.58 15.93
C PRO A 71 4.88 22.21 15.83
N PRO A 72 5.77 22.91 16.56
CA PRO A 72 7.21 22.62 16.53
C PRO A 72 7.56 21.30 17.22
N LEU A 73 6.70 20.83 18.15
CA LEU A 73 6.87 19.60 18.89
C LEU A 73 5.56 18.78 18.89
N PRO A 74 5.64 17.45 19.02
CA PRO A 74 4.48 16.59 19.23
C PRO A 74 3.67 17.02 20.46
N LEU A 75 2.35 17.09 20.31
CA LEU A 75 1.43 17.36 21.40
C LEU A 75 1.30 16.12 22.30
N CYS A 76 1.54 16.28 23.59
CA CYS A 76 1.44 15.22 24.58
C CYS A 76 -0.02 14.92 24.98
N GLY A 77 -0.25 13.74 25.57
CA GLY A 77 -1.56 13.34 26.12
C GLY A 77 -2.61 13.08 25.05
N LYS A 78 -2.20 12.60 23.86
CA LYS A 78 -3.12 12.22 22.78
C LYS A 78 -3.15 10.71 22.63
N ASP A 79 -4.34 10.17 22.48
CA ASP A 79 -4.52 8.73 22.28
C ASP A 79 -4.19 8.33 20.84
N ILE A 80 -3.35 7.29 20.71
CA ILE A 80 -3.03 6.64 19.46
C ILE A 80 -3.65 5.25 19.51
N GLN A 81 -4.41 4.91 18.48
CA GLN A 81 -4.96 3.57 18.31
C GLN A 81 -4.34 2.96 17.07
N ILE A 82 -3.89 1.72 17.19
CA ILE A 82 -3.30 0.92 16.12
C ILE A 82 -4.06 -0.39 16.10
N ILE A 83 -4.49 -0.80 14.92
CA ILE A 83 -5.10 -2.10 14.69
C ILE A 83 -4.31 -2.82 13.61
N VAL A 84 -4.06 -4.10 13.85
CA VAL A 84 -3.40 -5.02 12.93
C VAL A 84 -4.47 -5.96 12.40
N GLY A 85 -4.61 -6.03 11.09
CA GLY A 85 -5.58 -6.91 10.44
C GLY A 85 -4.99 -8.28 10.13
N GLU A 86 -5.81 -9.14 9.54
CA GLU A 86 -5.40 -10.45 9.07
C GLU A 86 -4.49 -10.36 7.84
N PRO A 87 -3.60 -11.36 7.63
CA PRO A 87 -2.84 -11.49 6.41
C PRO A 87 -3.70 -11.40 5.13
N VAL A 88 -3.24 -10.63 4.14
CA VAL A 88 -3.90 -10.54 2.84
C VAL A 88 -3.42 -11.67 1.95
N ASP A 89 -4.32 -12.60 1.61
CA ASP A 89 -4.02 -13.68 0.67
C ASP A 89 -4.02 -13.17 -0.77
N PHE A 90 -3.01 -13.49 -1.56
CA PHE A 90 -2.97 -13.18 -2.99
C PHE A 90 -2.86 -14.46 -3.81
N ASP A 91 -3.83 -14.71 -4.69
CA ASP A 91 -3.66 -15.67 -5.79
C ASP A 91 -2.81 -15.03 -6.89
N LEU A 92 -1.51 -14.90 -6.62
CA LEU A 92 -0.59 -14.22 -7.53
C LEU A 92 -0.47 -14.98 -8.85
N ALA A 93 -0.52 -16.32 -8.82
CA ALA A 93 -0.46 -17.15 -10.01
C ALA A 93 -1.67 -16.92 -10.92
N GLY A 94 -2.89 -16.97 -10.38
CA GLY A 94 -4.11 -16.69 -11.12
C GLY A 94 -4.16 -15.25 -11.64
N LEU A 95 -3.76 -14.27 -10.82
CA LEU A 95 -3.70 -12.88 -11.25
C LEU A 95 -2.70 -12.64 -12.39
N LYS A 96 -1.55 -13.32 -12.38
CA LYS A 96 -0.57 -13.26 -13.48
C LYS A 96 -1.11 -13.87 -14.76
N GLN A 97 -1.83 -14.99 -14.68
CA GLN A 97 -2.47 -15.62 -15.85
C GLN A 97 -3.51 -14.69 -16.48
N VAL A 98 -4.37 -14.08 -15.66
CA VAL A 98 -5.37 -13.11 -16.15
C VAL A 98 -4.68 -11.89 -16.76
N ALA A 99 -3.61 -11.40 -16.15
CA ALA A 99 -2.84 -10.29 -16.69
C ALA A 99 -2.24 -10.61 -18.07
N ALA A 100 -1.75 -11.84 -18.27
CA ALA A 100 -1.19 -12.28 -19.55
C ALA A 100 -2.23 -12.37 -20.70
N MET A 101 -3.53 -12.46 -20.37
CA MET A 101 -4.62 -12.46 -21.36
C MET A 101 -5.05 -11.06 -21.80
N ILE A 102 -4.51 -10.00 -21.17
CA ILE A 102 -4.84 -8.62 -21.53
C ILE A 102 -4.22 -8.31 -22.89
N PRO A 103 -4.99 -7.73 -23.84
CA PRO A 103 -4.48 -7.41 -25.17
C PRO A 103 -3.25 -6.50 -25.10
N GLN A 104 -2.21 -6.86 -25.87
CA GLN A 104 -0.99 -6.07 -25.93
C GLN A 104 -1.24 -4.76 -26.66
N ASP A 105 -1.05 -3.64 -25.98
CA ASP A 105 -1.06 -2.33 -26.61
C ASP A 105 0.36 -1.97 -27.05
N THR A 106 0.63 -2.13 -28.34
CA THR A 106 1.95 -1.88 -28.94
C THR A 106 2.32 -0.38 -29.01
N SER A 107 1.41 0.53 -28.60
CA SER A 107 1.57 1.97 -28.80
C SER A 107 2.18 2.75 -27.63
N PHE A 108 2.38 2.12 -26.45
CA PHE A 108 2.83 2.84 -25.25
C PHE A 108 4.36 2.87 -25.09
N GLU A 109 4.91 4.09 -24.99
CA GLU A 109 6.34 4.33 -24.73
C GLU A 109 6.78 3.89 -23.31
N ARG A 110 7.85 3.10 -23.27
CA ARG A 110 8.47 2.46 -22.09
C ARG A 110 9.24 3.42 -21.17
N LYS A 111 8.70 4.58 -20.78
CA LYS A 111 9.46 5.52 -19.91
C LYS A 111 9.11 5.35 -18.44
N GLY A 112 9.98 4.66 -17.70
CA GLY A 112 10.02 4.65 -16.23
C GLY A 112 9.33 3.46 -15.55
N TRP A 113 8.80 2.51 -16.32
CA TRP A 113 8.19 1.29 -15.79
C TRP A 113 9.24 0.17 -15.58
N PRO A 114 9.20 -0.60 -14.48
CA PRO A 114 10.19 -1.64 -14.23
C PRO A 114 10.09 -2.78 -15.26
N THR A 115 11.10 -2.92 -16.10
CA THR A 115 11.23 -3.96 -17.16
C THR A 115 11.42 -5.39 -16.62
N ILE A 116 11.39 -5.57 -15.30
CA ILE A 116 11.95 -6.74 -14.63
C ILE A 116 10.82 -7.62 -14.08
N THR A 117 10.11 -8.30 -14.98
CA THR A 117 9.43 -9.55 -14.64
C THR A 117 10.06 -10.66 -15.49
N PRO A 118 10.54 -11.76 -14.89
CA PRO A 118 11.02 -12.93 -15.62
C PRO A 118 9.98 -13.53 -16.60
N GLU A 119 8.70 -13.20 -16.39
CA GLU A 119 7.54 -13.76 -17.06
C GLU A 119 7.09 -12.99 -18.32
N GLY A 120 7.82 -11.93 -18.72
CA GLY A 120 7.57 -11.26 -20.02
C GLY A 120 6.23 -10.52 -20.15
N LEU A 121 5.56 -10.20 -19.04
CA LEU A 121 4.33 -9.39 -19.06
C LEU A 121 4.61 -8.00 -19.64
N ASP A 122 3.70 -7.54 -20.50
CA ASP A 122 3.76 -6.19 -21.04
C ASP A 122 3.38 -5.12 -19.99
N GLU A 123 3.59 -3.84 -20.32
CA GLU A 123 3.35 -2.76 -19.37
C GLU A 123 1.86 -2.64 -18.99
N ALA A 124 0.94 -2.91 -19.92
CA ALA A 124 -0.49 -2.85 -19.67
C ALA A 124 -0.93 -3.94 -18.67
N ALA A 125 -0.48 -5.17 -18.86
CA ALA A 125 -0.70 -6.29 -17.97
C ALA A 125 -0.09 -6.05 -16.58
N GLN A 126 1.14 -5.52 -16.52
CA GLN A 126 1.77 -5.17 -15.26
C GLN A 126 1.02 -4.06 -14.51
N ARG A 127 0.57 -3.01 -15.20
CA ARG A 127 -0.25 -1.94 -14.63
C ARG A 127 -1.55 -2.49 -14.04
N TRP A 128 -2.23 -3.34 -14.80
CA TRP A 128 -3.45 -3.99 -14.34
C TRP A 128 -3.19 -4.86 -13.10
N LEU A 129 -2.14 -5.67 -13.13
CA LEU A 129 -1.77 -6.55 -12.02
C LEU A 129 -1.48 -5.75 -10.75
N TYR A 130 -0.63 -4.72 -10.84
CA TYR A 130 -0.32 -3.87 -9.70
C TYR A 130 -1.55 -3.12 -9.19
N GLN A 131 -2.41 -2.65 -10.09
CA GLN A 131 -3.66 -2.01 -9.69
C GLN A 131 -4.55 -2.98 -8.90
N LYS A 132 -4.77 -4.21 -9.40
CA LYS A 132 -5.58 -5.22 -8.71
C LYS A 132 -5.04 -5.56 -7.33
N MET A 133 -3.72 -5.69 -7.20
CA MET A 133 -3.09 -5.93 -5.91
C MET A 133 -3.22 -4.74 -4.96
N SER A 134 -2.96 -3.53 -5.44
CA SER A 134 -3.15 -2.30 -4.66
C SER A 134 -4.60 -2.13 -4.19
N ASP A 135 -5.58 -2.40 -5.05
CA ASP A 135 -7.01 -2.29 -4.73
C ASP A 135 -7.43 -3.32 -3.65
N LYS A 136 -6.87 -4.53 -3.70
CA LYS A 136 -7.10 -5.56 -2.67
C LYS A 136 -6.53 -5.15 -1.32
N ILE A 137 -5.29 -4.64 -1.29
CA ILE A 137 -4.66 -4.11 -0.07
C ILE A 137 -5.47 -2.93 0.47
N GLN A 138 -5.86 -1.98 -0.39
CA GLN A 138 -6.66 -0.83 0.00
C GLN A 138 -7.98 -1.25 0.63
N SER A 139 -8.66 -2.23 0.03
CA SER A 139 -9.93 -2.75 0.53
C SER A 139 -9.79 -3.41 1.91
N ALA A 140 -8.72 -4.18 2.13
CA ALA A 140 -8.40 -4.77 3.44
C ALA A 140 -8.14 -3.69 4.50
N MET A 141 -7.31 -2.69 4.17
CA MET A 141 -7.02 -1.57 5.07
C MET A 141 -8.27 -0.72 5.36
N GLU A 142 -9.13 -0.46 4.37
CA GLU A 142 -10.34 0.34 4.57
C GLU A 142 -11.38 -0.39 5.43
N SER A 143 -11.50 -1.71 5.27
CA SER A 143 -12.31 -2.54 6.17
C SER A 143 -11.81 -2.43 7.62
N LEU A 144 -10.49 -2.58 7.82
CA LEU A 144 -9.87 -2.49 9.13
C LEU A 144 -10.05 -1.11 9.77
N ARG A 145 -9.95 -0.06 8.96
CA ARG A 145 -10.21 1.30 9.40
C ARG A 145 -11.65 1.49 9.87
N LYS A 146 -12.64 0.96 9.15
CA LYS A 146 -14.05 1.05 9.55
C LYS A 146 -14.29 0.38 10.90
N THR A 147 -13.66 -0.78 11.14
CA THR A 147 -13.68 -1.43 12.47
C THR A 147 -13.18 -0.50 13.57
N LEU A 148 -12.06 0.19 13.32
CA LEU A 148 -11.47 1.13 14.27
C LEU A 148 -12.29 2.42 14.45
N LEU A 149 -13.04 2.86 13.45
CA LEU A 149 -13.97 3.99 13.60
C LEU A 149 -15.20 3.59 14.42
N ASN A 150 -15.72 2.37 14.23
CA ASN A 150 -16.88 1.87 14.95
C ASN A 150 -16.55 1.60 16.43
N SER A 151 -15.32 1.20 16.76
CA SER A 151 -14.89 1.00 18.16
C SER A 151 -14.81 2.30 18.97
N LYS A 152 -14.93 3.48 18.34
CA LYS A 152 -14.98 4.78 19.04
C LYS A 152 -16.41 5.23 19.42
N GLN A 153 -17.45 4.51 18.98
CA GLN A 153 -18.85 4.87 19.25
C GLN A 153 -19.42 4.25 20.53
N HIS A 154 -18.64 3.42 21.23
CA HIS A 154 -18.94 2.84 22.54
C HIS A 154 -17.94 3.36 23.59
#